data_AF-M1BBU7-F1
#
_entry.id   AF-M1BBU7-F1
#
_cell.length_a   1.000
_cell.length_b   1.000
_cell.length_c   1.000
_cell.angle_alpha   90.00
_cell.angle_beta   90.00
_cell.angle_gamma   90.00
#
_symmetry.space_group_name_H-M   'P 1'
#
loop_
_entity.id
_entity.type
_entity.pdbx_description
1 polymer ?
#
loop_
_entity_poly.entity_id
_entity_poly.type
_entity_poly.pdbx_seq_one_letter_code
_entity_poly.pdbx_strand_id
1 'polypeptide(L)'
;MYSNHWGGALEIATTTGGESTTDDDNRSRNFDLDRASVNQLQRYDNYDRSTQSSRNLDETQQSWLLGPPEKKKKKYVDLGCIICSRKALKYTLIGIIVAFAVIALPTIVVKVWPKHKSQPSLPDNYTFALHKVLMFFDAQKSGKLPKTNGIPWRGDSGLQDGSKLTDVKGGLVGGYYDAGDNIKFHYPMSFAMTMLSWSVIEYEHKYRALGEYEHITDIIKWGTDYLLRTFNSSATKIDKVYSQVGGALNNSRKPDDHYCWQRPEDMNYERPVQTATSAPDLAAEMAAALAAASIVFRDNKQYSRKLVKGAETLFDFARDLGKRTSYCRGNPYIEPFYNSTNYFDEHMWGSAWLYYATGNKTYISLATNPVLSKNTNARFMTPDLSVLSWDNKVPAAMLLLTRMRIFLNPGYPYEEMLSSYHNITGLTMCSYLQRFQVFNFTKGGLIQLNHGRGQPLQYVANAAFLASLFVDYLNATGVPGWYCGPFFITLDKLRSFATFQVCTPIPFVCLIQQKLFSKN
;
A
#
# COMPACT_ATOMS: atom_id res chain seq x y z
N MET A 1 15.71 -5.95 -18.03
CA MET A 1 15.87 -5.74 -16.58
C MET A 1 14.52 -5.23 -16.09
N TYR A 2 13.75 -6.02 -15.33
CA TYR A 2 12.47 -5.54 -14.79
C TYR A 2 12.76 -4.50 -13.71
N SER A 3 12.31 -3.26 -13.93
CA SER A 3 12.39 -2.20 -12.93
C SER A 3 11.02 -2.12 -12.27
N ASN A 4 10.96 -2.28 -10.95
CA ASN A 4 9.73 -2.05 -10.18
C ASN A 4 9.42 -0.53 -10.21
N HIS A 5 8.17 -0.18 -10.51
CA HIS A 5 7.72 1.21 -10.63
C HIS A 5 6.79 1.64 -9.49
N TRP A 6 6.75 0.90 -8.39
CA TRP A 6 5.90 1.23 -7.24
C TRP A 6 6.24 2.58 -6.56
N GLY A 7 7.50 3.03 -6.67
CA GLY A 7 7.94 4.32 -6.12
C GLY A 7 8.23 4.33 -4.61
N GLY A 8 8.10 3.18 -3.91
CA GLY A 8 8.38 3.04 -2.48
C GLY A 8 7.13 3.06 -1.59
N ALA A 9 7.31 2.69 -0.31
CA ALA A 9 6.23 2.68 0.68
C ALA A 9 5.91 4.11 1.17
N LEU A 10 4.65 4.35 1.56
CA LEU A 10 4.11 5.68 1.89
C LEU A 10 4.84 6.43 3.01
N GLU A 11 5.44 5.75 3.97
CA GLU A 11 5.98 6.37 5.20
C GLU A 11 7.50 6.67 5.16
N ILE A 12 8.17 6.47 4.02
CA ILE A 12 9.58 6.88 3.86
C ILE A 12 9.71 8.41 3.72
N ALA A 13 8.61 9.14 3.46
CA ALA A 13 8.64 10.59 3.26
C ALA A 13 8.55 11.45 4.54
N THR A 14 8.26 10.87 5.72
CA THR A 14 8.07 11.62 6.98
C THR A 14 9.22 11.50 7.98
N THR A 15 10.27 10.74 7.64
CA THR A 15 11.44 10.53 8.53
C THR A 15 12.76 10.95 7.88
N THR A 16 12.87 12.21 7.46
CA THR A 16 14.19 12.81 7.22
C THR A 16 14.25 14.25 7.74
N GLY A 17 14.55 14.38 9.02
CA GLY A 17 15.27 15.52 9.57
C GLY A 17 16.65 15.07 10.04
N GLY A 18 17.68 15.36 9.24
CA GLY A 18 19.09 15.39 9.64
C GLY A 18 19.84 14.04 9.73
N GLU A 19 20.58 13.66 8.69
CA GLU A 19 22.06 13.82 8.58
C GLU A 19 22.62 12.94 7.44
N SER A 20 23.63 13.51 6.78
CA SER A 20 24.22 13.15 5.50
C SER A 20 25.30 12.05 5.57
N THR A 21 25.43 11.27 4.48
CA THR A 21 26.74 10.98 3.82
C THR A 21 26.52 10.62 2.34
N THR A 22 26.86 11.58 1.47
CA THR A 22 27.65 11.48 0.21
C THR A 22 27.59 10.21 -0.65
N ASP A 23 27.01 10.30 -1.86
CA ASP A 23 27.77 10.47 -3.12
C ASP A 23 26.86 10.57 -4.37
N ASP A 24 27.08 11.65 -5.12
CA ASP A 24 27.00 11.89 -6.58
C ASP A 24 25.74 11.59 -7.43
N ASP A 25 25.04 12.70 -7.69
CA ASP A 25 24.87 13.36 -8.99
C ASP A 25 23.77 12.98 -10.03
N ASN A 26 23.02 14.05 -10.33
CA ASN A 26 22.40 14.47 -11.59
C ASN A 26 21.08 13.83 -12.06
N ARG A 27 19.96 14.52 -11.75
CA ARG A 27 19.19 15.25 -12.78
C ARG A 27 18.09 16.15 -12.20
N SER A 28 18.33 17.45 -12.28
CA SER A 28 17.42 18.57 -12.57
C SER A 28 15.93 18.45 -12.23
N ARG A 29 15.41 19.41 -11.46
CA ARG A 29 14.09 20.05 -11.70
C ARG A 29 14.05 21.44 -11.05
N ASN A 30 14.09 22.45 -11.91
CA ASN A 30 13.66 23.82 -11.62
C ASN A 30 12.18 23.83 -11.25
N PHE A 31 11.82 24.57 -10.20
CA PHE A 31 10.54 25.26 -10.09
C PHE A 31 10.69 26.39 -9.08
N ASP A 32 11.24 27.52 -9.54
CA ASP A 32 11.11 28.79 -8.83
C ASP A 32 9.68 29.30 -9.04
N LEU A 33 8.96 29.53 -7.95
CA LEU A 33 7.67 30.19 -7.94
C LEU A 33 7.82 31.51 -7.19
N ASP A 34 8.14 32.56 -7.95
CA ASP A 34 8.24 33.93 -7.47
C ASP A 34 6.88 34.44 -6.96
N ARG A 35 6.89 34.97 -5.74
CA ARG A 35 5.78 35.67 -5.11
C ARG A 35 6.11 37.17 -5.05
N ALA A 36 5.76 37.91 -6.09
CA ALA A 36 5.59 39.37 -6.00
C ALA A 36 4.81 39.92 -7.22
N SER A 37 3.50 40.09 -7.06
CA SER A 37 2.77 41.20 -7.67
C SER A 37 2.22 42.02 -6.49
N VAL A 38 2.38 43.34 -6.46
CA VAL A 38 1.47 44.27 -7.15
C VAL A 38 2.09 45.68 -7.10
N ASN A 39 1.86 46.43 -8.19
CA ASN A 39 2.01 47.88 -8.41
C ASN A 39 3.32 48.40 -9.03
N GLN A 40 3.32 48.50 -10.36
CA GLN A 40 3.74 49.73 -11.04
C GLN A 40 3.18 49.79 -12.47
N LEU A 41 2.40 50.83 -12.77
CA LEU A 41 2.27 51.37 -14.12
C LEU A 41 2.06 52.90 -14.05
N GLN A 42 3.05 53.57 -14.62
CA GLN A 42 3.20 54.93 -15.17
C GLN A 42 1.93 55.52 -15.85
N ARG A 43 1.71 56.81 -16.14
CA ARG A 43 2.38 58.14 -15.99
C ARG A 43 1.46 59.17 -16.72
N TYR A 44 1.70 60.50 -16.52
CA TYR A 44 1.14 61.73 -17.16
C TYR A 44 -0.08 62.35 -16.44
N ASP A 45 -0.21 63.65 -16.12
CA ASP A 45 0.52 64.88 -16.51
C ASP A 45 0.27 66.05 -15.51
N ASN A 46 1.22 67.01 -15.43
CA ASN A 46 1.17 68.45 -15.04
C ASN A 46 0.29 69.02 -13.88
N TYR A 47 0.90 69.72 -12.91
CA TYR A 47 0.97 71.20 -12.79
C TYR A 47 1.36 71.66 -11.35
N ASP A 48 2.48 72.41 -11.29
CA ASP A 48 2.86 73.54 -10.42
C ASP A 48 3.20 73.48 -8.90
N ARG A 49 4.39 74.07 -8.65
CA ARG A 49 4.75 75.10 -7.65
C ARG A 49 5.27 74.75 -6.24
N SER A 50 6.59 74.98 -6.09
CA SER A 50 7.32 75.65 -4.96
C SER A 50 7.34 74.93 -3.59
N THR A 51 8.39 74.91 -2.76
CA THR A 51 9.64 75.68 -2.61
C THR A 51 10.52 74.97 -1.56
N GLN A 52 11.86 75.11 -1.68
CA GLN A 52 12.89 75.07 -0.60
C GLN A 52 13.00 73.81 0.30
N SER A 53 14.17 73.26 0.65
CA SER A 53 15.53 73.78 0.70
C SER A 53 16.52 72.61 0.69
N SER A 54 17.64 72.85 0.02
CA SER A 54 18.78 71.99 -0.23
C SER A 54 19.87 72.06 0.86
N ARG A 55 20.70 71.01 0.90
CA ARG A 55 22.17 70.93 1.14
C ARG A 55 22.54 70.06 2.35
N ASN A 56 23.16 68.89 2.15
CA ASN A 56 24.52 68.56 1.64
C ASN A 56 25.64 68.74 2.67
N LEU A 57 26.31 67.60 2.95
CA LEU A 57 27.76 67.40 3.15
C LEU A 57 28.34 68.06 4.42
N ASP A 58 29.40 67.58 5.06
CA ASP A 58 30.45 66.65 4.66
C ASP A 58 31.12 66.11 5.93
N GLU A 59 31.64 64.88 5.86
CA GLU A 59 32.72 64.45 6.74
C GLU A 59 34.01 65.13 6.27
N THR A 60 34.70 65.84 7.16
CA THR A 60 36.16 65.76 7.34
C THR A 60 36.62 66.85 8.31
N GLN A 61 37.68 66.51 9.06
CA GLN A 61 38.46 67.37 9.97
C GLN A 61 37.94 67.46 11.40
N GLN A 62 38.54 66.63 12.28
CA GLN A 62 39.38 67.11 13.39
C GLN A 62 39.87 65.91 14.23
N SER A 63 41.03 65.37 13.87
CA SER A 63 41.94 64.80 14.86
C SER A 63 42.63 65.96 15.57
N TRP A 64 42.87 65.89 16.87
CA TRP A 64 44.02 66.39 17.64
C TRP A 64 43.56 66.51 19.09
N LEU A 65 44.07 65.64 19.96
CA LEU A 65 44.43 65.89 21.37
C LEU A 65 44.77 64.55 22.04
N LEU A 66 46.05 64.17 21.91
CA LEU A 66 46.68 63.11 22.68
C LEU A 66 46.99 63.63 24.09
N GLY A 67 46.51 62.92 25.12
CA GLY A 67 47.02 63.00 26.49
C GLY A 67 48.03 61.87 26.77
N PRO A 68 49.03 62.07 27.65
CA PRO A 68 50.13 61.12 27.85
C PRO A 68 49.69 59.85 28.63
N PRO A 69 50.37 58.70 28.46
CA PRO A 69 49.91 57.43 29.00
C PRO A 69 50.41 57.18 30.44
N GLU A 70 49.51 56.79 31.33
CA GLU A 70 49.87 56.26 32.65
C GLU A 70 50.25 54.76 32.58
N LYS A 71 51.48 54.45 32.98
CA LYS A 71 52.02 53.08 33.05
C LYS A 71 51.45 52.34 34.27
N LYS A 72 50.50 51.43 34.08
CA LYS A 72 50.11 50.43 35.10
C LYS A 72 51.07 49.24 35.08
N LYS A 73 51.78 49.02 36.19
CA LYS A 73 52.70 47.88 36.43
C LYS A 73 51.95 46.54 36.30
N LYS A 74 52.37 45.66 35.39
CA LYS A 74 51.85 44.29 35.25
C LYS A 74 52.50 43.40 36.32
N LYS A 75 51.68 42.78 37.18
CA LYS A 75 52.11 41.70 38.08
C LYS A 75 52.11 40.37 37.33
N TYR A 76 53.27 39.73 37.29
CA TYR A 76 53.49 38.39 36.74
C TYR A 76 53.37 37.34 37.86
N VAL A 77 52.94 36.13 37.53
CA VAL A 77 52.97 34.97 38.44
C VAL A 77 53.91 33.97 37.80
N ASP A 78 54.91 33.54 38.55
CA ASP A 78 55.96 32.65 38.09
C ASP A 78 55.53 31.19 38.33
N LEU A 79 55.43 30.42 37.24
CA LEU A 79 55.17 28.99 37.26
C LEU A 79 56.36 28.29 36.59
N GLY A 80 57.52 28.36 37.25
CA GLY A 80 58.62 27.38 37.17
C GLY A 80 59.30 27.11 35.83
N CYS A 81 58.80 27.61 34.69
CA CYS A 81 59.52 27.57 33.40
C CYS A 81 58.94 28.48 32.28
N ILE A 82 57.80 29.18 32.46
CA ILE A 82 57.27 30.12 31.44
C ILE A 82 56.58 31.33 32.10
N ILE A 83 57.03 32.56 31.76
CA ILE A 83 56.43 33.82 32.24
C ILE A 83 55.18 34.13 31.40
N CYS A 84 54.00 33.80 31.91
CA CYS A 84 52.72 34.09 31.26
C CYS A 84 51.99 35.28 31.90
N SER A 85 51.48 36.19 31.07
CA SER A 85 50.63 37.30 31.53
C SER A 85 49.37 36.79 32.21
N ARG A 86 49.01 37.34 33.38
CA ARG A 86 47.77 37.01 34.12
C ARG A 86 46.50 37.09 33.26
N LYS A 87 46.50 37.93 32.21
CA LYS A 87 45.41 38.01 31.23
C LYS A 87 45.42 36.82 30.29
N ALA A 88 46.57 36.45 29.74
CA ALA A 88 46.71 35.30 28.84
C ALA A 88 46.29 34.00 29.53
N LEU A 89 46.72 33.80 30.78
CA LEU A 89 46.36 32.61 31.57
C LEU A 89 44.86 32.54 31.87
N LYS A 90 44.21 33.69 32.12
CA LYS A 90 42.74 33.76 32.26
C LYS A 90 42.03 33.40 30.96
N TYR A 91 42.46 33.94 29.81
CA TYR A 91 41.82 33.65 28.53
C TYR A 91 42.04 32.20 28.07
N THR A 92 43.20 31.60 28.33
CA THR A 92 43.42 30.17 28.06
C THR A 92 42.58 29.28 28.96
N LEU A 93 42.41 29.62 30.25
CA LEU A 93 41.54 28.85 31.14
C LEU A 93 40.08 28.93 30.70
N ILE A 94 39.62 30.13 30.31
CA ILE A 94 38.26 30.33 29.77
C ILE A 94 38.09 29.55 28.46
N GLY A 95 39.07 29.56 27.56
CA GLY A 95 39.05 28.79 26.32
C GLY A 95 38.93 27.28 26.55
N ILE A 96 39.64 26.74 27.54
CA ILE A 96 39.55 25.32 27.91
C ILE A 96 38.17 24.99 28.50
N ILE A 97 37.60 25.86 29.33
CA ILE A 97 36.26 25.67 29.92
C ILE A 97 35.19 25.70 28.82
N VAL A 98 35.30 26.63 27.87
CA VAL A 98 34.37 26.72 26.73
C VAL A 98 34.51 25.49 25.83
N ALA A 99 35.73 25.04 25.53
CA ALA A 99 35.96 23.84 24.74
C ALA A 99 35.38 22.58 25.43
N PHE A 100 35.51 22.47 26.75
CA PHE A 100 34.90 21.39 27.52
C PHE A 100 33.37 21.46 27.49
N ALA A 101 32.79 22.64 27.63
CA ALA A 101 31.33 22.82 27.55
C ALA A 101 30.75 22.52 26.17
N VAL A 102 31.48 22.82 25.09
CA VAL A 102 31.01 22.62 23.71
C VAL A 102 31.25 21.21 23.20
N ILE A 103 32.29 20.51 23.66
CA ILE A 103 32.68 19.19 23.11
C ILE A 103 32.39 18.05 24.09
N ALA A 104 32.81 18.19 25.36
CA ALA A 104 32.67 17.12 26.34
C ALA A 104 31.25 17.01 26.88
N LEU A 105 30.56 18.14 27.09
CA LEU A 105 29.20 18.13 27.61
C LEU A 105 28.20 17.43 26.66
N PRO A 106 28.17 17.72 25.34
CA PRO A 106 27.24 17.05 24.43
C PRO A 106 27.57 15.57 24.25
N THR A 107 28.85 15.19 24.20
CA THR A 107 29.25 13.78 24.06
C THR A 107 28.89 12.97 25.31
N ILE A 108 29.03 13.53 26.51
CA ILE A 108 28.57 12.87 27.74
C ILE A 108 27.05 12.77 27.76
N VAL A 109 26.32 13.83 27.37
CA VAL A 109 24.86 13.81 27.29
C VAL A 109 24.35 12.76 26.30
N VAL A 110 24.94 12.65 25.11
CA VAL A 110 24.58 11.62 24.10
C VAL A 110 24.88 10.20 24.60
N LYS A 111 25.94 10.01 25.39
CA LYS A 111 26.38 8.69 25.85
C LYS A 111 25.69 8.24 27.15
N VAL A 112 25.24 9.18 27.97
CA VAL A 112 24.59 8.95 29.28
C VAL A 112 23.06 9.06 29.18
N TRP A 113 22.50 9.62 28.10
CA TRP A 113 21.06 9.52 27.85
C TRP A 113 20.68 8.04 27.78
N PRO A 114 19.77 7.55 28.64
CA PRO A 114 19.25 6.20 28.49
C PRO A 114 18.64 6.10 27.09
N LYS A 115 19.25 5.28 26.22
CA LYS A 115 18.55 4.78 25.04
C LYS A 115 17.35 4.04 25.58
N HIS A 116 16.17 4.67 25.54
CA HIS A 116 14.92 3.98 25.78
C HIS A 116 14.87 2.85 24.76
N LYS A 117 15.25 1.64 25.19
CA LYS A 117 14.72 0.44 24.55
C LYS A 117 13.24 0.53 24.81
N SER A 118 12.47 0.82 23.77
CA SER A 118 11.02 0.69 23.80
C SER A 118 10.73 -0.69 24.39
N GLN A 119 10.14 -0.72 25.58
CA GLN A 119 9.56 -1.96 26.06
C GLN A 119 8.54 -2.41 25.01
N PRO A 120 8.46 -3.72 24.67
CA PRO A 120 7.38 -4.20 23.83
C PRO A 120 6.07 -3.80 24.51
N SER A 121 5.33 -2.88 23.90
CA SER A 121 3.97 -2.61 24.32
C SER A 121 3.20 -3.92 24.25
N LEU A 122 2.35 -4.19 25.24
CA LEU A 122 1.35 -5.25 25.11
C LEU A 122 0.70 -5.12 23.71
N PRO A 123 0.55 -6.22 22.95
CA PRO A 123 -0.04 -6.16 21.62
C PRO A 123 -1.35 -5.39 21.70
N ASP A 124 -1.47 -4.31 20.94
CA ASP A 124 -2.78 -3.68 20.83
C ASP A 124 -3.75 -4.69 20.19
N ASN A 125 -5.05 -4.46 20.37
CA ASN A 125 -6.04 -5.43 19.91
C ASN A 125 -5.96 -5.66 18.38
N TYR A 126 -5.39 -4.71 17.61
CA TYR A 126 -5.12 -4.86 16.18
C TYR A 126 -3.96 -5.81 15.90
N THR A 127 -2.88 -5.74 16.67
CA THR A 127 -1.74 -6.66 16.59
C THR A 127 -2.20 -8.08 16.86
N PHE A 128 -3.01 -8.27 17.91
CA PHE A 128 -3.60 -9.58 18.22
C PHE A 128 -4.53 -10.05 17.11
N ALA A 129 -5.42 -9.19 16.61
CA ALA A 129 -6.32 -9.53 15.52
C ALA A 129 -5.56 -9.90 14.24
N LEU A 130 -4.53 -9.14 13.86
CA LEU A 130 -3.70 -9.41 12.69
C LEU A 130 -3.01 -10.77 12.79
N HIS A 131 -2.37 -11.07 13.92
CA HIS A 131 -1.76 -12.37 14.16
C HIS A 131 -2.77 -13.51 13.96
N LYS A 132 -4.01 -13.36 14.47
CA LYS A 132 -5.08 -14.35 14.27
C LYS A 132 -5.55 -14.46 12.82
N VAL A 133 -5.61 -13.35 12.08
CA VAL A 133 -5.93 -13.36 10.64
C VAL A 133 -4.86 -14.12 9.86
N LEU A 134 -3.58 -13.96 10.19
CA LEU A 134 -2.51 -14.72 9.52
C LEU A 134 -2.58 -16.22 9.85
N MET A 135 -2.81 -16.56 11.13
CA MET A 135 -3.08 -17.95 11.54
C MET A 135 -4.31 -18.57 10.82
N PHE A 136 -5.31 -17.76 10.46
CA PHE A 136 -6.45 -18.24 9.67
C PHE A 136 -5.99 -18.74 8.29
N PHE A 137 -5.08 -18.03 7.60
CA PHE A 137 -4.52 -18.54 6.35
C PHE A 137 -3.72 -19.83 6.54
N ASP A 138 -2.92 -19.95 7.61
CA ASP A 138 -2.23 -21.21 7.93
C ASP A 138 -3.20 -22.37 8.13
N ALA A 139 -4.34 -22.08 8.77
CA ALA A 139 -5.41 -23.04 8.98
C ALA A 139 -6.18 -23.40 7.70
N GLN A 140 -6.02 -22.64 6.60
CA GLN A 140 -6.61 -22.93 5.30
C GLN A 140 -5.64 -23.62 4.31
N LYS A 141 -4.36 -23.75 4.64
CA LYS A 141 -3.37 -24.37 3.73
C LYS A 141 -3.76 -25.82 3.40
N SER A 142 -3.69 -26.19 2.13
CA SER A 142 -3.85 -27.55 1.63
C SER A 142 -2.52 -28.10 1.13
N GLY A 143 -2.34 -29.41 1.12
CA GLY A 143 -1.13 -30.08 0.65
C GLY A 143 -0.27 -30.58 1.81
N LYS A 144 1.02 -30.74 1.54
CA LYS A 144 1.99 -31.18 2.54
C LYS A 144 2.43 -30.00 3.40
N LEU A 145 1.93 -29.90 4.62
CA LEU A 145 2.15 -28.76 5.49
C LEU A 145 3.61 -28.72 5.99
N PRO A 146 4.21 -27.52 6.10
CA PRO A 146 5.53 -27.40 6.70
C PRO A 146 5.44 -27.70 8.20
N LYS A 147 6.53 -28.23 8.78
CA LYS A 147 6.61 -28.46 10.24
C LYS A 147 6.40 -27.18 11.06
N THR A 148 6.61 -26.02 10.44
CA THR A 148 6.46 -24.68 11.02
C THR A 148 5.05 -24.10 10.86
N ASN A 149 4.06 -24.84 10.37
CA ASN A 149 2.70 -24.31 10.11
C ASN A 149 1.98 -23.72 11.33
N GLY A 150 2.43 -24.01 12.56
CA GLY A 150 1.91 -23.38 13.78
C GLY A 150 0.48 -23.76 14.20
N ILE A 151 -0.28 -24.47 13.36
CA ILE A 151 -1.65 -24.92 13.64
C ILE A 151 -1.65 -26.41 14.04
N PRO A 152 -1.81 -26.76 15.33
CA PRO A 152 -1.56 -28.12 15.83
C PRO A 152 -2.62 -29.15 15.41
N TRP A 153 -3.82 -28.69 15.02
CA TRP A 153 -4.93 -29.56 14.63
C TRP A 153 -5.05 -29.75 13.11
N ARG A 154 -4.17 -29.11 12.32
CA ARG A 154 -4.09 -29.30 10.87
C ARG A 154 -2.99 -30.30 10.52
N GLY A 155 -3.22 -31.09 9.48
CA GLY A 155 -2.28 -32.06 8.94
C GLY A 155 -2.20 -32.01 7.41
N ASP A 156 -1.38 -32.92 6.85
CA ASP A 156 -1.24 -33.06 5.41
C ASP A 156 -2.57 -33.48 4.77
N SER A 157 -3.01 -32.77 3.72
CA SER A 157 -4.30 -33.01 3.07
C SER A 157 -4.24 -32.78 1.56
N GLY A 158 -5.19 -33.34 0.80
CA GLY A 158 -5.27 -33.12 -0.65
C GLY A 158 -4.01 -33.55 -1.43
N LEU A 159 -3.29 -34.57 -0.96
CA LEU A 159 -1.99 -34.99 -1.52
C LEU A 159 -2.09 -35.64 -2.91
N GLN A 160 -3.30 -36.01 -3.33
CA GLN A 160 -3.57 -36.61 -4.65
C GLN A 160 -4.20 -35.62 -5.63
N ASP A 161 -4.34 -34.35 -5.23
CA ASP A 161 -4.91 -33.28 -6.05
C ASP A 161 -4.15 -33.17 -7.37
N GLY A 162 -4.85 -33.39 -8.49
CA GLY A 162 -4.26 -33.36 -9.83
C GLY A 162 -3.23 -34.47 -10.12
N SER A 163 -3.14 -35.53 -9.32
CA SER A 163 -2.21 -36.65 -9.53
C SER A 163 -2.37 -37.36 -10.90
N LYS A 164 -3.59 -37.31 -11.46
CA LYS A 164 -3.91 -37.88 -12.78
C LYS A 164 -3.49 -36.98 -13.96
N LEU A 165 -3.03 -35.75 -13.71
CA LEU A 165 -2.58 -34.84 -14.75
C LEU A 165 -1.20 -35.24 -15.25
N THR A 166 -1.03 -35.34 -16.57
CA THR A 166 0.24 -35.76 -17.19
C THR A 166 1.20 -34.61 -17.40
N ASP A 167 0.70 -33.38 -17.43
CA ASP A 167 1.43 -32.15 -17.72
C ASP A 167 1.84 -31.34 -16.47
N VAL A 168 1.42 -31.77 -15.28
CA VAL A 168 1.81 -31.15 -14.00
C VAL A 168 2.55 -32.16 -13.13
N LYS A 169 3.88 -32.06 -13.11
CA LYS A 169 4.71 -32.94 -12.28
C LYS A 169 4.40 -32.76 -10.79
N GLY A 170 3.92 -33.82 -10.15
CA GLY A 170 3.53 -33.81 -8.73
C GLY A 170 2.14 -33.25 -8.44
N GLY A 171 1.32 -33.04 -9.49
CA GLY A 171 -0.07 -32.60 -9.35
C GLY A 171 -0.23 -31.15 -8.86
N LEU A 172 -1.47 -30.84 -8.47
CA LEU A 172 -1.92 -29.56 -7.94
C LEU A 172 -2.02 -29.61 -6.40
N VAL A 173 -0.99 -30.14 -5.75
CA VAL A 173 -0.87 -30.16 -4.29
C VAL A 173 -0.38 -28.79 -3.81
N GLY A 174 -0.97 -28.29 -2.72
CA GLY A 174 -0.70 -26.93 -2.21
C GLY A 174 -1.93 -26.03 -2.21
N GLY A 175 -1.72 -24.73 -2.06
CA GLY A 175 -2.77 -23.72 -2.14
C GLY A 175 -3.61 -23.63 -0.87
N TYR A 176 -4.77 -22.99 -0.98
CA TYR A 176 -5.70 -22.76 0.12
C TYR A 176 -7.05 -23.40 -0.17
N TYR A 177 -7.68 -23.93 0.87
CA TYR A 177 -9.12 -24.16 0.84
C TYR A 177 -9.87 -22.83 0.94
N ASP A 178 -10.96 -22.71 0.22
CA ASP A 178 -11.63 -21.43 0.00
C ASP A 178 -12.33 -20.91 1.27
N ALA A 179 -13.15 -21.75 1.90
CA ALA A 179 -13.98 -21.35 3.04
C ALA A 179 -14.04 -22.47 4.08
N GLY A 180 -15.25 -22.90 4.46
CA GLY A 180 -15.46 -24.08 5.31
C GLY A 180 -15.51 -25.41 4.56
N ASP A 181 -15.37 -25.36 3.23
CA ASP A 181 -15.24 -26.55 2.39
C ASP A 181 -13.76 -26.87 2.10
N ASN A 182 -13.53 -27.97 1.38
CA ASN A 182 -12.19 -28.37 0.95
C ASN A 182 -11.96 -28.08 -0.55
N ILE A 183 -12.70 -27.15 -1.16
CA ILE A 183 -12.54 -26.80 -2.58
C ILE A 183 -11.44 -25.74 -2.71
N LYS A 184 -10.63 -25.86 -3.76
CA LYS A 184 -9.64 -24.85 -4.14
C LYS A 184 -10.18 -24.03 -5.29
N PHE A 185 -10.95 -22.98 -4.99
CA PHE A 185 -11.40 -22.03 -6.00
C PHE A 185 -10.27 -21.05 -6.32
N HIS A 186 -9.73 -21.10 -7.55
CA HIS A 186 -8.55 -20.30 -7.88
C HIS A 186 -8.85 -18.81 -8.05
N TYR A 187 -10.10 -18.46 -8.38
CA TYR A 187 -10.50 -17.07 -8.60
C TYR A 187 -10.46 -16.24 -7.29
N PRO A 188 -11.23 -16.59 -6.24
CA PRO A 188 -11.15 -15.91 -4.94
C PRO A 188 -9.78 -16.09 -4.26
N MET A 189 -9.10 -17.23 -4.44
CA MET A 189 -7.74 -17.42 -3.92
C MET A 189 -6.76 -16.42 -4.52
N SER A 190 -6.83 -16.18 -5.84
CA SER A 190 -5.98 -15.21 -6.52
C SER A 190 -6.27 -13.80 -6.00
N PHE A 191 -7.54 -13.44 -5.87
CA PHE A 191 -7.95 -12.18 -5.26
C PHE A 191 -7.39 -11.97 -3.85
N ALA A 192 -7.47 -13.00 -2.99
CA ALA A 192 -6.89 -12.94 -1.64
C ALA A 192 -5.37 -12.71 -1.69
N MET A 193 -4.65 -13.39 -2.58
CA MET A 193 -3.19 -13.19 -2.73
C MET A 193 -2.84 -11.80 -3.26
N THR A 194 -3.64 -11.23 -4.17
CA THR A 194 -3.45 -9.86 -4.64
C THR A 194 -3.67 -8.86 -3.50
N MET A 195 -4.73 -9.03 -2.71
CA MET A 195 -5.06 -8.13 -1.59
C MET A 195 -4.02 -8.20 -0.45
N LEU A 196 -3.57 -9.39 -0.08
CA LEU A 196 -2.49 -9.56 0.90
C LEU A 196 -1.20 -8.92 0.41
N SER A 197 -0.85 -9.14 -0.87
CA SER A 197 0.33 -8.52 -1.48
C SER A 197 0.23 -7.00 -1.47
N TRP A 198 -0.93 -6.44 -1.84
CA TRP A 198 -1.15 -4.98 -1.80
C TRP A 198 -0.99 -4.43 -0.38
N SER A 199 -1.55 -5.10 0.62
CA SER A 199 -1.40 -4.69 2.02
C SER A 199 0.08 -4.67 2.46
N VAL A 200 0.86 -5.69 2.12
CA VAL A 200 2.30 -5.73 2.43
C VAL A 200 3.06 -4.63 1.68
N ILE A 201 2.73 -4.38 0.41
CA ILE A 201 3.39 -3.34 -0.38
C ILE A 201 3.20 -1.94 0.22
N GLU A 202 2.00 -1.66 0.75
CA GLU A 202 1.67 -0.34 1.34
C GLU A 202 2.18 -0.18 2.78
N TYR A 203 2.14 -1.27 3.56
CA TYR A 203 2.36 -1.25 5.00
C TYR A 203 3.48 -2.18 5.47
N GLU A 204 4.49 -2.44 4.61
CA GLU A 204 5.62 -3.33 4.90
C GLU A 204 6.25 -3.07 6.27
N HIS A 205 6.50 -1.80 6.58
CA HIS A 205 7.12 -1.38 7.83
C HIS A 205 6.25 -1.70 9.06
N LYS A 206 4.92 -1.67 8.93
CA LYS A 206 4.00 -2.06 10.01
C LYS A 206 4.08 -3.57 10.26
N TYR A 207 4.08 -4.38 9.21
CA TYR A 207 4.30 -5.83 9.35
C TYR A 207 5.64 -6.16 10.00
N ARG A 208 6.71 -5.45 9.62
CA ARG A 208 8.04 -5.61 10.25
C ARG A 208 8.05 -5.19 11.72
N ALA A 209 7.44 -4.06 12.04
CA ALA A 209 7.35 -3.57 13.42
C ALA A 209 6.58 -4.53 14.33
N LEU A 210 5.57 -5.22 13.78
CA LEU A 210 4.78 -6.23 14.50
C LEU A 210 5.44 -7.63 14.52
N GLY A 211 6.54 -7.84 13.81
CA GLY A 211 7.19 -9.15 13.70
C GLY A 211 6.44 -10.16 12.83
N GLU A 212 5.45 -9.70 12.04
CA GLU A 212 4.59 -10.55 11.20
C GLU A 212 5.00 -10.55 9.72
N TYR A 213 6.05 -9.81 9.35
CA TYR A 213 6.47 -9.69 7.95
C TYR A 213 6.84 -11.04 7.32
N GLU A 214 7.64 -11.87 7.99
CA GLU A 214 8.02 -13.18 7.46
C GLU A 214 6.79 -14.08 7.30
N HIS A 215 5.91 -14.10 8.30
CA HIS A 215 4.69 -14.89 8.31
C HIS A 215 3.74 -14.52 7.16
N ILE A 216 3.45 -13.24 6.94
CA ILE A 216 2.60 -12.83 5.81
C ILE A 216 3.28 -13.12 4.45
N THR A 217 4.60 -12.96 4.36
CA THR A 217 5.30 -13.32 3.11
C THR A 217 5.25 -14.83 2.86
N ASP A 218 5.34 -15.68 3.88
CA ASP A 218 5.19 -17.12 3.73
C ASP A 218 3.78 -17.51 3.27
N ILE A 219 2.74 -16.83 3.78
CA ILE A 219 1.35 -16.99 3.34
C ILE A 219 1.21 -16.64 1.86
N ILE A 220 1.71 -15.47 1.43
CA ILE A 220 1.66 -15.05 0.03
C ILE A 220 2.42 -16.04 -0.85
N LYS A 221 3.64 -16.42 -0.43
CA LYS A 221 4.50 -17.35 -1.16
C LYS A 221 3.84 -18.71 -1.36
N TRP A 222 3.16 -19.24 -0.34
CA TRP A 222 2.43 -20.50 -0.43
C TRP A 222 1.34 -20.46 -1.51
N GLY A 223 0.58 -19.37 -1.56
CA GLY A 223 -0.44 -19.16 -2.58
C GLY A 223 0.16 -18.99 -3.98
N THR A 224 1.19 -18.17 -4.13
CA THR A 224 1.79 -17.92 -5.45
C THR A 224 2.56 -19.12 -6.00
N ASP A 225 3.22 -19.91 -5.14
CA ASP A 225 3.83 -21.18 -5.53
C ASP A 225 2.79 -22.18 -6.04
N TYR A 226 1.59 -22.18 -5.45
CA TYR A 226 0.48 -22.97 -5.93
C TYR A 226 -0.06 -22.44 -7.27
N LEU A 227 -0.34 -21.13 -7.40
CA LEU A 227 -0.83 -20.55 -8.66
C LEU A 227 0.14 -20.79 -9.82
N LEU A 228 1.45 -20.76 -9.60
CA LEU A 228 2.45 -21.09 -10.63
C LEU A 228 2.39 -22.55 -11.12
N ARG A 229 1.68 -23.45 -10.42
CA ARG A 229 1.45 -24.84 -10.82
C ARG A 229 0.16 -25.02 -11.62
N THR A 230 -0.77 -24.06 -11.55
CA THR A 230 -2.09 -24.20 -12.19
C THR A 230 -2.06 -23.86 -13.69
N PHE A 231 -0.88 -23.62 -14.24
CA PHE A 231 -0.62 -23.45 -15.67
C PHE A 231 0.86 -23.75 -15.95
N ASN A 232 1.25 -23.85 -17.22
CA ASN A 232 2.65 -24.00 -17.58
C ASN A 232 3.41 -22.66 -17.41
N SER A 233 3.81 -22.34 -16.18
CA SER A 233 4.51 -21.11 -15.82
C SER A 233 5.92 -20.96 -16.41
N SER A 234 6.44 -22.02 -17.03
CA SER A 234 7.72 -21.97 -17.76
C SER A 234 7.55 -21.61 -19.23
N ALA A 235 6.35 -21.80 -19.81
CA ALA A 235 6.05 -21.45 -21.18
C ALA A 235 5.93 -19.94 -21.38
N THR A 236 5.99 -19.49 -22.63
CA THR A 236 5.72 -18.10 -23.03
C THR A 236 4.27 -17.89 -23.46
N LYS A 237 3.61 -18.96 -23.91
CA LYS A 237 2.18 -18.99 -24.22
C LYS A 237 1.59 -20.26 -23.64
N ILE A 238 0.36 -20.14 -23.17
CA ILE A 238 -0.44 -21.25 -22.65
C ILE A 238 -1.76 -21.32 -23.40
N ASP A 239 -2.32 -22.51 -23.45
CA ASP A 239 -3.59 -22.79 -24.12
C ASP A 239 -4.75 -23.02 -23.14
N LYS A 240 -4.42 -23.28 -21.87
CA LYS A 240 -5.36 -23.55 -20.78
C LYS A 240 -4.79 -23.12 -19.42
N VAL A 241 -5.69 -22.99 -18.46
CA VAL A 241 -5.39 -22.89 -17.02
C VAL A 241 -6.25 -23.89 -16.25
N TYR A 242 -5.75 -24.41 -15.13
CA TYR A 242 -6.60 -25.13 -14.18
C TYR A 242 -7.34 -24.11 -13.33
N SER A 243 -8.66 -24.20 -13.28
CA SER A 243 -9.52 -23.21 -12.62
C SER A 243 -9.92 -23.59 -11.21
N GLN A 244 -9.91 -24.89 -10.89
CA GLN A 244 -10.35 -25.39 -9.60
C GLN A 244 -9.84 -26.80 -9.34
N VAL A 245 -9.68 -27.15 -8.07
CA VAL A 245 -9.48 -28.54 -7.62
C VAL A 245 -10.47 -28.89 -6.52
N GLY A 246 -11.08 -30.07 -6.63
CA GLY A 246 -12.26 -30.40 -5.84
C GLY A 246 -13.50 -29.75 -6.44
N GLY A 247 -14.66 -30.07 -5.89
CA GLY A 247 -15.90 -29.52 -6.36
C GLY A 247 -17.10 -30.14 -5.67
N ALA A 248 -18.20 -29.42 -5.74
CA ALA A 248 -19.50 -29.90 -5.33
C ALA A 248 -20.49 -29.67 -6.47
N LEU A 249 -21.48 -30.56 -6.59
CA LEU A 249 -22.56 -30.41 -7.53
C LEU A 249 -23.86 -30.16 -6.78
N ASN A 250 -24.59 -29.11 -7.17
CA ASN A 250 -25.89 -28.82 -6.58
C ASN A 250 -26.83 -30.03 -6.69
N ASN A 251 -27.47 -30.36 -5.56
CA ASN A 251 -28.41 -31.48 -5.42
C ASN A 251 -27.81 -32.86 -5.72
N SER A 252 -26.48 -32.99 -5.71
CA SER A 252 -25.80 -34.29 -5.81
C SER A 252 -25.94 -35.09 -4.51
N ARG A 253 -26.08 -36.40 -4.66
CA ARG A 253 -25.96 -37.38 -3.55
C ARG A 253 -24.65 -38.16 -3.61
N LYS A 254 -23.79 -37.86 -4.58
CA LYS A 254 -22.46 -38.47 -4.66
C LYS A 254 -21.56 -37.79 -3.62
N PRO A 255 -20.74 -38.56 -2.89
CA PRO A 255 -19.72 -38.00 -2.01
C PRO A 255 -18.85 -36.98 -2.75
N ASP A 256 -18.84 -35.75 -2.26
CA ASP A 256 -18.11 -34.60 -2.79
C ASP A 256 -17.83 -33.58 -1.67
N ASP A 257 -17.21 -32.45 -2.02
CA ASP A 257 -16.74 -31.46 -1.03
C ASP A 257 -17.86 -30.80 -0.20
N HIS A 258 -19.11 -30.76 -0.67
CA HIS A 258 -20.23 -30.19 0.10
C HIS A 258 -21.17 -31.28 0.65
N TYR A 259 -21.15 -32.48 0.09
CA TYR A 259 -21.88 -33.62 0.62
C TYR A 259 -21.23 -34.18 1.90
N CYS A 260 -19.89 -34.19 1.97
CA CYS A 260 -19.14 -34.79 3.07
C CYS A 260 -18.66 -33.74 4.10
N TRP A 261 -19.22 -33.76 5.30
CA TRP A 261 -18.74 -32.95 6.43
C TRP A 261 -17.57 -33.65 7.14
N GLN A 262 -16.35 -33.43 6.67
CA GLN A 262 -15.15 -34.06 7.22
C GLN A 262 -13.92 -33.15 7.19
N ARG A 263 -12.91 -33.51 7.99
CA ARG A 263 -11.62 -32.81 7.99
C ARG A 263 -10.94 -32.95 6.63
N PRO A 264 -10.17 -31.95 6.16
CA PRO A 264 -9.44 -32.06 4.92
C PRO A 264 -8.50 -33.28 4.86
N GLU A 265 -7.94 -33.67 6.01
CA GLU A 265 -7.02 -34.79 6.16
C GLU A 265 -7.71 -36.16 5.95
N ASP A 266 -9.03 -36.24 6.13
CA ASP A 266 -9.82 -37.48 6.03
C ASP A 266 -10.55 -37.62 4.68
N MET A 267 -10.36 -36.69 3.74
CA MET A 267 -11.03 -36.72 2.44
C MET A 267 -10.75 -38.01 1.68
N ASN A 268 -11.81 -38.76 1.37
CA ASN A 268 -11.75 -40.05 0.66
C ASN A 268 -12.60 -40.11 -0.63
N TYR A 269 -13.13 -38.98 -1.07
CA TYR A 269 -13.90 -38.85 -2.32
C TYR A 269 -13.04 -38.33 -3.48
N GLU A 270 -13.53 -38.45 -4.71
CA GLU A 270 -12.83 -37.92 -5.88
C GLU A 270 -12.85 -36.39 -5.88
N ARG A 271 -11.69 -35.79 -6.13
CA ARG A 271 -11.51 -34.34 -6.20
C ARG A 271 -11.17 -33.95 -7.64
N PRO A 272 -12.18 -33.66 -8.48
CA PRO A 272 -11.95 -33.37 -9.90
C PRO A 272 -11.18 -32.08 -10.08
N VAL A 273 -10.34 -32.02 -11.12
CA VAL A 273 -9.67 -30.79 -11.54
C VAL A 273 -10.45 -30.17 -12.69
N GLN A 274 -10.87 -28.92 -12.52
CA GLN A 274 -11.51 -28.15 -13.60
C GLN A 274 -10.45 -27.45 -14.44
N THR A 275 -10.64 -27.46 -15.75
CA THR A 275 -9.73 -26.85 -16.73
C THR A 275 -10.51 -25.86 -17.58
N ALA A 276 -9.92 -24.68 -17.83
CA ALA A 276 -10.49 -23.67 -18.70
C ALA A 276 -9.51 -23.36 -19.85
N THR A 277 -9.98 -23.51 -21.08
CA THR A 277 -9.25 -23.11 -22.30
C THR A 277 -9.52 -21.65 -22.68
N SER A 278 -10.48 -21.02 -22.02
CA SER A 278 -10.83 -19.61 -22.08
C SER A 278 -11.19 -19.14 -20.67
N ALA A 279 -10.47 -18.16 -20.14
CA ALA A 279 -10.66 -17.67 -18.77
C ALA A 279 -10.10 -16.23 -18.61
N PRO A 280 -10.66 -15.23 -19.32
CA PRO A 280 -10.14 -13.87 -19.35
C PRO A 280 -10.20 -13.15 -17.99
N ASP A 281 -11.16 -13.54 -17.15
CA ASP A 281 -11.36 -13.09 -15.77
C ASP A 281 -10.33 -13.73 -14.85
N LEU A 282 -10.42 -15.06 -14.66
CA LEU A 282 -9.56 -15.79 -13.73
C LEU A 282 -8.07 -15.61 -14.05
N ALA A 283 -7.67 -15.71 -15.32
CA ALA A 283 -6.26 -15.59 -15.68
C ALA A 283 -5.73 -14.16 -15.46
N ALA A 284 -6.56 -13.13 -15.63
CA ALA A 284 -6.16 -11.75 -15.35
C ALA A 284 -6.07 -11.49 -13.84
N GLU A 285 -6.92 -12.07 -13.01
CA GLU A 285 -6.78 -12.00 -11.54
C GLU A 285 -5.55 -12.78 -11.05
N MET A 286 -5.30 -13.97 -11.58
CA MET A 286 -4.07 -14.71 -11.28
C MET A 286 -2.82 -13.91 -11.70
N ALA A 287 -2.88 -13.21 -12.84
CA ALA A 287 -1.80 -12.32 -13.27
C ALA A 287 -1.60 -11.16 -12.30
N ALA A 288 -2.68 -10.54 -11.81
CA ALA A 288 -2.62 -9.50 -10.79
C ALA A 288 -1.98 -10.01 -9.49
N ALA A 289 -2.36 -11.21 -9.04
CA ALA A 289 -1.80 -11.83 -7.83
C ALA A 289 -0.29 -12.06 -7.94
N LEU A 290 0.17 -12.65 -9.05
CA LEU A 290 1.59 -12.88 -9.29
C LEU A 290 2.36 -11.57 -9.50
N ALA A 291 1.79 -10.59 -10.18
CA ALA A 291 2.40 -9.28 -10.39
C ALA A 291 2.56 -8.53 -9.06
N ALA A 292 1.51 -8.44 -8.24
CA ALA A 292 1.58 -7.81 -6.92
C ALA A 292 2.60 -8.53 -6.01
N ALA A 293 2.54 -9.86 -5.93
CA ALA A 293 3.50 -10.62 -5.13
C ALA A 293 4.96 -10.44 -5.61
N SER A 294 5.18 -10.25 -6.92
CA SER A 294 6.53 -10.00 -7.43
C SER A 294 7.17 -8.72 -6.87
N ILE A 295 6.35 -7.73 -6.50
CA ILE A 295 6.75 -6.48 -5.85
C ILE A 295 7.12 -6.76 -4.38
N VAL A 296 6.33 -7.57 -3.68
CA VAL A 296 6.63 -8.02 -2.30
C VAL A 296 7.98 -8.73 -2.24
N PHE A 297 8.25 -9.65 -3.18
CA PHE A 297 9.49 -10.44 -3.22
C PHE A 297 10.62 -9.80 -4.02
N ARG A 298 10.62 -8.48 -4.23
CA ARG A 298 11.62 -7.79 -5.07
C ARG A 298 13.07 -8.08 -4.67
N ASP A 299 13.32 -8.29 -3.37
CA ASP A 299 14.66 -8.59 -2.84
C ASP A 299 15.12 -10.00 -3.24
N ASN A 300 14.19 -10.95 -3.37
CA ASN A 300 14.43 -12.24 -4.00
C ASN A 300 14.25 -12.12 -5.53
N LYS A 301 15.27 -11.58 -6.20
CA LYS A 301 15.27 -11.30 -7.64
C LYS A 301 14.88 -12.51 -8.51
N GLN A 302 15.30 -13.72 -8.14
CA GLN A 302 14.97 -14.93 -8.90
C GLN A 302 13.48 -15.25 -8.80
N TYR A 303 12.93 -15.22 -7.58
CA TYR A 303 11.53 -15.51 -7.36
C TYR A 303 10.61 -14.42 -7.93
N SER A 304 10.94 -13.14 -7.71
CA SER A 304 10.22 -12.01 -8.30
C SER A 304 10.14 -12.10 -9.83
N ARG A 305 11.25 -12.41 -10.52
CA ARG A 305 11.24 -12.62 -11.99
C ARG A 305 10.37 -13.80 -12.43
N LYS A 306 10.37 -14.89 -11.65
CA LYS A 306 9.52 -16.05 -11.92
C LYS A 306 8.03 -15.66 -11.84
N LEU A 307 7.66 -14.88 -10.83
CA LEU A 307 6.31 -14.37 -10.65
C LEU A 307 5.90 -13.42 -11.78
N VAL A 308 6.75 -12.45 -12.14
CA VAL A 308 6.50 -11.55 -13.28
C VAL A 308 6.30 -12.33 -14.57
N LYS A 309 7.18 -13.27 -14.90
CA LYS A 309 7.04 -14.09 -16.11
C LYS A 309 5.71 -14.86 -16.12
N GLY A 310 5.32 -15.44 -14.97
CA GLY A 310 4.03 -16.10 -14.83
C GLY A 310 2.85 -15.15 -15.04
N ALA A 311 2.93 -13.95 -14.47
CA ALA A 311 1.91 -12.91 -14.62
C ALA A 311 1.75 -12.45 -16.08
N GLU A 312 2.86 -12.18 -16.78
CA GLU A 312 2.84 -11.81 -18.21
C GLU A 312 2.22 -12.93 -19.05
N THR A 313 2.59 -14.19 -18.81
CA THR A 313 2.07 -15.36 -19.53
C THR A 313 0.56 -15.54 -19.35
N LEU A 314 0.07 -15.40 -18.11
CA LEU A 314 -1.36 -15.47 -17.81
C LEU A 314 -2.14 -14.32 -18.40
N PHE A 315 -1.59 -13.10 -18.34
CA PHE A 315 -2.25 -11.92 -18.85
C PHE A 315 -2.35 -11.95 -20.38
N ASP A 316 -1.32 -12.44 -21.07
CA ASP A 316 -1.37 -12.68 -22.51
C ASP A 316 -2.47 -13.68 -22.88
N PHE A 317 -2.61 -14.77 -22.12
CA PHE A 317 -3.71 -15.73 -22.28
C PHE A 317 -5.08 -15.10 -22.00
N ALA A 318 -5.20 -14.29 -20.95
CA ALA A 318 -6.43 -13.59 -20.57
C ALA A 318 -6.90 -12.57 -21.63
N ARG A 319 -5.94 -12.02 -22.39
CA ARG A 319 -6.16 -10.99 -23.41
C ARG A 319 -6.31 -11.55 -24.83
N ASP A 320 -6.17 -12.86 -25.02
CA ASP A 320 -6.36 -13.51 -26.31
C ASP A 320 -7.77 -13.24 -26.85
N LEU A 321 -7.85 -12.68 -28.06
CA LEU A 321 -9.11 -12.31 -28.71
C LEU A 321 -10.01 -13.52 -28.98
N GLY A 322 -9.43 -14.70 -29.16
CA GLY A 322 -10.16 -15.95 -29.39
C GLY A 322 -10.67 -16.62 -28.11
N LYS A 323 -10.31 -16.12 -26.93
CA LYS A 323 -10.55 -16.79 -25.62
C LYS A 323 -11.22 -15.87 -24.61
N ARG A 324 -12.36 -15.30 -24.99
CA ARG A 324 -13.10 -14.28 -24.22
C ARG A 324 -14.37 -14.80 -23.51
N THR A 325 -14.52 -16.11 -23.43
CA THR A 325 -15.56 -16.73 -22.61
C THR A 325 -15.09 -16.83 -21.16
N SER A 326 -15.92 -16.39 -20.22
CA SER A 326 -15.67 -16.49 -18.79
C SER A 326 -15.34 -17.92 -18.35
N TYR A 327 -14.43 -18.05 -17.37
CA TYR A 327 -13.93 -19.34 -16.87
C TYR A 327 -15.01 -20.26 -16.28
N CYS A 328 -16.10 -19.68 -15.77
CA CYS A 328 -17.18 -20.40 -15.10
C CYS A 328 -18.30 -20.84 -16.04
N ARG A 329 -18.38 -20.26 -17.26
CA ARG A 329 -19.55 -20.39 -18.13
C ARG A 329 -19.86 -21.86 -18.48
N GLY A 330 -21.02 -22.35 -18.06
CA GLY A 330 -21.45 -23.72 -18.33
C GLY A 330 -20.71 -24.78 -17.51
N ASN A 331 -19.91 -24.37 -16.52
CA ASN A 331 -19.24 -25.28 -15.61
C ASN A 331 -20.05 -25.46 -14.32
N PRO A 332 -20.69 -26.62 -14.10
CA PRO A 332 -21.57 -26.84 -12.95
C PRO A 332 -20.84 -26.90 -11.61
N TYR A 333 -19.51 -27.05 -11.59
CA TYR A 333 -18.69 -27.04 -10.39
C TYR A 333 -18.28 -25.62 -9.94
N ILE A 334 -18.46 -24.61 -10.80
CA ILE A 334 -17.95 -23.25 -10.59
C ILE A 334 -19.10 -22.24 -10.56
N GLU A 335 -19.95 -22.27 -11.59
CA GLU A 335 -21.01 -21.28 -11.83
C GLU A 335 -21.96 -21.09 -10.63
N PRO A 336 -22.33 -22.13 -9.87
CA PRO A 336 -23.18 -21.96 -8.68
C PRO A 336 -22.51 -21.25 -7.50
N PHE A 337 -21.18 -21.14 -7.48
CA PHE A 337 -20.41 -20.67 -6.33
C PHE A 337 -19.70 -19.34 -6.61
N TYR A 338 -18.80 -19.33 -7.60
CA TYR A 338 -17.97 -18.19 -7.94
C TYR A 338 -18.20 -17.77 -9.40
N ASN A 339 -19.44 -17.43 -9.73
CA ASN A 339 -19.77 -16.92 -11.06
C ASN A 339 -19.09 -15.58 -11.33
N SER A 340 -18.44 -15.45 -12.49
CA SER A 340 -17.86 -14.19 -12.91
C SER A 340 -18.90 -13.34 -13.65
N THR A 341 -19.04 -12.07 -13.23
CA THR A 341 -19.99 -11.15 -13.87
C THR A 341 -19.44 -10.60 -15.18
N ASN A 342 -18.14 -10.27 -15.23
CA ASN A 342 -17.43 -9.82 -16.43
C ASN A 342 -15.91 -10.00 -16.24
N TYR A 343 -15.08 -9.55 -17.19
CA TYR A 343 -13.61 -9.67 -17.10
C TYR A 343 -12.86 -8.36 -17.39
N PHE A 344 -13.57 -7.29 -17.71
CA PHE A 344 -12.92 -6.04 -18.11
C PHE A 344 -12.27 -5.35 -16.91
N ASP A 345 -12.83 -5.52 -15.72
CA ASP A 345 -12.27 -4.99 -14.50
C ASP A 345 -11.03 -5.75 -14.06
N GLU A 346 -10.97 -7.07 -14.23
CA GLU A 346 -9.73 -7.85 -14.08
C GLU A 346 -8.66 -7.42 -15.10
N HIS A 347 -9.06 -7.07 -16.34
CA HIS A 347 -8.11 -6.53 -17.33
C HIS A 347 -7.54 -5.17 -16.90
N MET A 348 -8.37 -4.29 -16.37
CA MET A 348 -7.93 -2.98 -15.85
C MET A 348 -7.03 -3.14 -14.61
N TRP A 349 -7.44 -4.00 -13.68
CA TRP A 349 -6.74 -4.35 -12.46
C TRP A 349 -5.38 -5.03 -12.71
N GLY A 350 -5.37 -6.09 -13.51
CA GLY A 350 -4.15 -6.82 -13.88
C GLY A 350 -3.16 -5.96 -14.67
N SER A 351 -3.66 -5.09 -15.56
CA SER A 351 -2.82 -4.11 -16.25
C SER A 351 -2.14 -3.15 -15.27
N ALA A 352 -2.87 -2.64 -14.26
CA ALA A 352 -2.31 -1.74 -13.27
C ALA A 352 -1.18 -2.42 -12.47
N TRP A 353 -1.41 -3.65 -12.00
CA TRP A 353 -0.41 -4.42 -11.27
C TRP A 353 0.81 -4.79 -12.11
N LEU A 354 0.61 -5.21 -13.36
CA LEU A 354 1.70 -5.51 -14.28
C LEU A 354 2.54 -4.28 -14.60
N TYR A 355 1.91 -3.11 -14.74
CA TYR A 355 2.67 -1.86 -14.89
C TYR A 355 3.56 -1.60 -13.66
N TYR A 356 3.01 -1.71 -12.44
CA TYR A 356 3.83 -1.54 -11.23
C TYR A 356 4.97 -2.55 -11.12
N ALA A 357 4.72 -3.82 -11.49
CA ALA A 357 5.71 -4.88 -11.42
C ALA A 357 6.83 -4.75 -12.48
N THR A 358 6.50 -4.30 -13.68
CA THR A 358 7.40 -4.36 -14.85
C THR A 358 7.91 -3.01 -15.35
N GLY A 359 7.13 -1.95 -15.17
CA GLY A 359 7.33 -0.66 -15.84
C GLY A 359 6.93 -0.61 -17.30
N ASN A 360 6.39 -1.70 -17.86
CA ASN A 360 6.09 -1.75 -19.28
C ASN A 360 4.87 -0.87 -19.60
N LYS A 361 5.11 0.16 -20.42
CA LYS A 361 4.11 1.17 -20.78
C LYS A 361 2.90 0.60 -21.52
N THR A 362 3.00 -0.59 -22.11
CA THR A 362 1.84 -1.25 -22.74
C THR A 362 0.72 -1.51 -21.73
N TYR A 363 1.07 -1.82 -20.48
CA TYR A 363 0.10 -2.11 -19.43
C TYR A 363 -0.62 -0.86 -18.94
N ILE A 364 0.08 0.24 -18.64
CA ILE A 364 -0.60 1.50 -18.26
C ILE A 364 -1.46 2.03 -19.41
N SER A 365 -0.98 1.95 -20.67
CA SER A 365 -1.78 2.31 -21.84
C SER A 365 -3.06 1.49 -21.97
N LEU A 366 -3.05 0.22 -21.55
CA LEU A 366 -4.24 -0.62 -21.50
C LEU A 366 -5.15 -0.25 -20.32
N ALA A 367 -4.59 -0.07 -19.13
CA ALA A 367 -5.32 0.31 -17.92
C ALA A 367 -6.05 1.66 -18.06
N THR A 368 -5.48 2.59 -18.85
CA THR A 368 -6.06 3.89 -19.17
C THR A 368 -6.67 3.93 -20.57
N ASN A 369 -7.07 2.79 -21.12
CA ASN A 369 -7.72 2.76 -22.43
C ASN A 369 -9.21 3.18 -22.29
N PRO A 370 -9.70 4.18 -23.06
CA PRO A 370 -11.09 4.62 -22.98
C PRO A 370 -12.13 3.54 -23.26
N VAL A 371 -11.83 2.59 -24.14
CA VAL A 371 -12.72 1.46 -24.46
C VAL A 371 -12.80 0.50 -23.28
N LEU A 372 -11.66 0.20 -22.65
CA LEU A 372 -11.64 -0.65 -21.45
C LEU A 372 -12.43 0.00 -20.31
N SER A 373 -12.15 1.28 -20.03
CA SER A 373 -12.87 2.10 -19.04
C SER A 373 -14.38 2.17 -19.28
N LYS A 374 -14.81 2.22 -20.56
CA LYS A 374 -16.22 2.19 -20.92
C LYS A 374 -16.84 0.82 -20.64
N ASN A 375 -16.15 -0.26 -20.98
CA ASN A 375 -16.67 -1.63 -20.84
C ASN A 375 -16.77 -2.08 -19.38
N THR A 376 -15.91 -1.57 -18.49
CA THR A 376 -16.01 -1.78 -17.03
C THR A 376 -17.14 -0.97 -16.38
N ASN A 377 -17.80 -0.08 -17.13
CA ASN A 377 -18.68 0.94 -16.58
C ASN A 377 -18.02 1.82 -15.51
N ALA A 378 -16.68 1.90 -15.46
CA ALA A 378 -15.93 2.60 -14.42
C ALA A 378 -16.35 4.06 -14.24
N ARG A 379 -16.81 4.71 -15.31
CA ARG A 379 -17.27 6.11 -15.28
C ARG A 379 -18.71 6.30 -14.81
N PHE A 380 -19.47 5.22 -14.65
CA PHE A 380 -20.82 5.25 -14.11
C PHE A 380 -20.77 4.97 -12.61
N MET A 381 -21.17 5.94 -11.79
CA MET A 381 -21.25 5.77 -10.35
C MET A 381 -22.53 5.03 -9.96
N THR A 382 -22.50 3.70 -10.02
CA THR A 382 -23.52 2.87 -9.38
C THR A 382 -23.01 2.38 -8.03
N PRO A 383 -23.89 2.18 -7.03
CA PRO A 383 -23.50 1.61 -5.73
C PRO A 383 -22.71 0.30 -5.89
N ASP A 384 -23.16 -0.62 -6.74
CA ASP A 384 -22.55 -1.94 -6.95
C ASP A 384 -21.10 -1.85 -7.40
N LEU A 385 -20.81 -0.94 -8.34
CA LEU A 385 -19.46 -0.74 -8.86
C LEU A 385 -18.52 -0.10 -7.82
N SER A 386 -19.06 0.49 -6.76
CA SER A 386 -18.27 1.07 -5.66
C SER A 386 -17.91 0.06 -4.56
N VAL A 387 -18.31 -1.21 -4.70
CA VAL A 387 -18.03 -2.28 -3.72
C VAL A 387 -17.00 -3.25 -4.26
N LEU A 388 -15.80 -3.24 -3.68
CA LEU A 388 -14.73 -4.18 -4.01
C LEU A 388 -15.07 -5.61 -3.57
N SER A 389 -14.87 -6.57 -4.46
CA SER A 389 -15.01 -8.00 -4.17
C SER A 389 -14.10 -8.86 -5.05
N TRP A 390 -14.11 -10.17 -4.80
CA TRP A 390 -13.46 -11.16 -5.68
C TRP A 390 -14.03 -11.16 -7.11
N ASP A 391 -15.19 -10.56 -7.36
CA ASP A 391 -15.83 -10.45 -8.68
C ASP A 391 -15.81 -9.02 -9.26
N ASN A 392 -15.66 -7.99 -8.42
CA ASN A 392 -15.62 -6.59 -8.87
C ASN A 392 -14.34 -5.88 -8.39
N LYS A 393 -13.41 -5.58 -9.31
CA LYS A 393 -12.15 -4.86 -9.05
C LYS A 393 -12.20 -3.39 -9.36
N VAL A 394 -13.27 -2.89 -9.96
CA VAL A 394 -13.40 -1.51 -10.44
C VAL A 394 -12.94 -0.45 -9.43
N PRO A 395 -13.39 -0.43 -8.16
CA PRO A 395 -13.02 0.64 -7.22
C PRO A 395 -11.57 0.52 -6.76
N ALA A 396 -11.04 -0.70 -6.66
CA ALA A 396 -9.65 -0.96 -6.28
C ALA A 396 -8.67 -0.60 -7.40
N ALA A 397 -9.00 -0.96 -8.65
CA ALA A 397 -8.21 -0.63 -9.82
C ALA A 397 -8.12 0.89 -10.04
N MET A 398 -9.24 1.61 -9.86
CA MET A 398 -9.22 3.08 -9.92
C MET A 398 -8.39 3.69 -8.78
N LEU A 399 -8.40 3.12 -7.59
CA LEU A 399 -7.55 3.58 -6.49
C LEU A 399 -6.04 3.34 -6.77
N LEU A 400 -5.67 2.20 -7.38
CA LEU A 400 -4.31 1.94 -7.82
C LEU A 400 -3.85 2.92 -8.90
N LEU A 401 -4.72 3.25 -9.85
CA LEU A 401 -4.43 4.22 -10.92
C LEU A 401 -4.39 5.65 -10.37
N THR A 402 -5.22 5.96 -9.38
CA THR A 402 -5.14 7.18 -8.60
C THR A 402 -3.78 7.30 -7.91
N ARG A 403 -3.30 6.22 -7.29
CA ARG A 403 -1.95 6.18 -6.72
C ARG A 403 -0.89 6.48 -7.78
N MET A 404 -0.96 5.86 -8.97
CA MET A 404 -0.02 6.14 -10.07
C MET A 404 -0.01 7.61 -10.45
N ARG A 405 -1.19 8.23 -10.57
CA ARG A 405 -1.33 9.64 -10.87
C ARG A 405 -0.63 10.52 -9.83
N ILE A 406 -0.88 10.24 -8.56
CA ILE A 406 -0.37 11.02 -7.43
C ILE A 406 1.15 10.91 -7.30
N PHE A 407 1.70 9.70 -7.36
CA PHE A 407 3.11 9.46 -7.02
C PHE A 407 4.04 9.32 -8.22
N LEU A 408 3.58 8.73 -9.32
CA LEU A 408 4.40 8.54 -10.52
C LEU A 408 4.22 9.67 -11.54
N ASN A 409 3.05 10.30 -11.55
CA ASN A 409 2.66 11.40 -12.44
C ASN A 409 3.15 11.17 -13.89
N PRO A 410 2.65 10.12 -14.58
CA PRO A 410 3.16 9.73 -15.89
C PRO A 410 2.81 10.73 -17.00
N GLY A 411 1.92 11.71 -16.74
CA GLY A 411 1.57 12.78 -17.68
C GLY A 411 0.83 12.29 -18.92
N TYR A 412 0.99 13.03 -20.03
CA TYR A 412 0.41 12.67 -21.33
C TYR A 412 0.96 11.32 -21.84
N PRO A 413 0.12 10.43 -22.43
CA PRO A 413 -1.31 10.58 -22.75
C PRO A 413 -2.27 10.09 -21.64
N TYR A 414 -1.77 9.78 -20.44
CA TYR A 414 -2.52 9.08 -19.41
C TYR A 414 -3.32 9.99 -18.48
N GLU A 415 -2.89 11.24 -18.34
CA GLU A 415 -3.39 12.19 -17.34
C GLU A 415 -4.92 12.38 -17.36
N GLU A 416 -5.54 12.50 -18.54
CA GLU A 416 -6.99 12.70 -18.64
C GLU A 416 -7.77 11.54 -17.99
N MET A 417 -7.38 10.31 -18.31
CA MET A 417 -8.03 9.12 -17.77
C MET A 417 -7.74 8.93 -16.28
N LEU A 418 -6.49 9.14 -15.89
CA LEU A 418 -6.06 9.04 -14.49
C LEU A 418 -6.78 10.08 -13.62
N SER A 419 -6.95 11.30 -14.12
CA SER A 419 -7.71 12.36 -13.45
C SER A 419 -9.19 11.98 -13.30
N SER A 420 -9.79 11.38 -14.34
CA SER A 420 -11.15 10.84 -14.25
C SER A 420 -11.26 9.76 -13.17
N TYR A 421 -10.33 8.80 -13.12
CA TYR A 421 -10.32 7.76 -12.08
C TYR A 421 -10.11 8.32 -10.68
N HIS A 422 -9.25 9.34 -10.51
CA HIS A 422 -9.07 10.04 -9.25
C HIS A 422 -10.38 10.67 -8.76
N ASN A 423 -11.09 11.37 -9.65
CA ASN A 423 -12.38 11.99 -9.32
C ASN A 423 -13.42 10.93 -8.92
N ILE A 424 -13.54 9.84 -9.68
CA ILE A 424 -14.48 8.77 -9.37
C ILE A 424 -14.12 8.07 -8.06
N THR A 425 -12.83 7.84 -7.80
CA THR A 425 -12.35 7.30 -6.51
C THR A 425 -12.75 8.20 -5.36
N GLY A 426 -12.57 9.52 -5.48
CA GLY A 426 -13.04 10.49 -4.49
C GLY A 426 -14.54 10.38 -4.24
N LEU A 427 -15.34 10.21 -5.29
CA LEU A 427 -16.78 10.03 -5.20
C LEU A 427 -17.19 8.67 -4.60
N THR A 428 -16.43 7.60 -4.85
CA THR A 428 -16.55 6.32 -4.14
C THR A 428 -16.29 6.48 -2.65
N MET A 429 -15.27 7.26 -2.25
CA MET A 429 -15.05 7.54 -0.82
C MET A 429 -16.18 8.37 -0.22
N CYS A 430 -16.79 9.26 -1.00
CA CYS A 430 -18.00 9.98 -0.58
C CYS A 430 -19.17 9.02 -0.34
N SER A 431 -19.39 8.02 -1.21
CA SER A 431 -20.53 7.10 -1.08
C SER A 431 -20.49 6.28 0.21
N TYR A 432 -19.31 6.02 0.74
CA TYR A 432 -19.11 5.33 2.02
C TYR A 432 -19.52 6.15 3.25
N LEU A 433 -19.74 7.46 3.12
CA LEU A 433 -20.11 8.30 4.25
C LEU A 433 -21.64 8.37 4.37
N GLN A 434 -22.14 8.04 5.57
CA GLN A 434 -23.57 8.01 5.89
C GLN A 434 -24.33 9.28 5.51
N ARG A 435 -23.66 10.45 5.52
CA ARG A 435 -24.26 11.74 5.12
C ARG A 435 -24.89 11.70 3.73
N PHE A 436 -24.29 10.98 2.79
CA PHE A 436 -24.72 10.97 1.38
C PHE A 436 -25.79 9.91 1.08
N GLN A 437 -26.13 9.06 2.05
CA GLN A 437 -27.23 8.08 1.95
C GLN A 437 -27.16 7.18 0.70
N VAL A 438 -25.95 6.90 0.20
CA VAL A 438 -25.75 5.98 -0.94
C VAL A 438 -25.90 4.54 -0.48
N PHE A 439 -25.40 4.23 0.71
CA PHE A 439 -25.55 2.92 1.35
C PHE A 439 -26.30 3.03 2.67
N ASN A 440 -27.01 1.96 3.01
CA ASN A 440 -27.66 1.81 4.30
C ASN A 440 -26.64 1.47 5.39
N PHE A 441 -27.01 1.76 6.64
CA PHE A 441 -26.21 1.47 7.82
C PHE A 441 -27.06 0.72 8.84
N THR A 442 -26.46 -0.25 9.53
CA THR A 442 -27.10 -0.90 10.68
C THR A 442 -27.26 0.10 11.83
N LYS A 443 -28.11 -0.24 12.82
CA LYS A 443 -28.24 0.56 14.05
C LYS A 443 -26.92 0.74 14.80
N GLY A 444 -25.97 -0.19 14.64
CA GLY A 444 -24.63 -0.14 15.22
C GLY A 444 -23.60 0.64 14.38
N GLY A 445 -24.01 1.25 13.26
CA GLY A 445 -23.12 2.07 12.41
C GLY A 445 -22.29 1.28 11.38
N LEU A 446 -22.49 -0.04 11.26
CA LEU A 446 -21.87 -0.84 10.19
C LEU A 446 -22.51 -0.54 8.84
N ILE A 447 -21.71 -0.22 7.81
CA ILE A 447 -22.19 0.02 6.44
C ILE A 447 -22.69 -1.28 5.78
N GLN A 448 -23.78 -1.20 5.01
CA GLN A 448 -24.42 -2.33 4.34
C GLN A 448 -24.16 -2.29 2.83
N LEU A 449 -23.03 -2.86 2.41
CA LEU A 449 -22.56 -2.84 1.02
C LEU A 449 -23.13 -3.98 0.14
N ASN A 450 -23.66 -5.03 0.76
CA ASN A 450 -24.21 -6.20 0.04
C ASN A 450 -25.74 -6.10 -0.14
N HIS A 451 -26.30 -4.90 -0.32
CA HIS A 451 -27.76 -4.70 -0.51
C HIS A 451 -28.65 -5.35 0.55
N GLY A 452 -28.19 -5.43 1.80
CA GLY A 452 -28.89 -6.10 2.89
C GLY A 452 -28.87 -7.64 2.84
N ARG A 453 -28.16 -8.25 1.89
CA ARG A 453 -27.90 -9.70 1.84
C ARG A 453 -26.88 -10.10 2.93
N GLY A 454 -26.79 -11.40 3.20
CA GLY A 454 -25.90 -11.96 4.22
C GLY A 454 -24.40 -11.71 3.97
N GLN A 455 -23.56 -12.04 4.96
CA GLN A 455 -22.09 -11.92 4.90
C GLN A 455 -21.54 -10.50 4.58
N PRO A 456 -22.00 -9.43 5.26
CA PRO A 456 -21.62 -8.06 4.90
C PRO A 456 -20.15 -7.74 5.21
N LEU A 457 -19.52 -8.45 6.15
CA LEU A 457 -18.25 -8.03 6.75
C LEU A 457 -17.06 -8.00 5.79
N GLN A 458 -16.99 -8.91 4.82
CA GLN A 458 -15.91 -8.92 3.83
C GLN A 458 -15.89 -7.63 3.00
N TYR A 459 -17.07 -7.16 2.59
CA TYR A 459 -17.22 -5.93 1.82
C TYR A 459 -16.88 -4.70 2.66
N VAL A 460 -17.27 -4.72 3.94
CA VAL A 460 -16.95 -3.64 4.88
C VAL A 460 -15.44 -3.54 5.10
N ALA A 461 -14.76 -4.67 5.31
CA ALA A 461 -13.30 -4.71 5.46
C ALA A 461 -12.60 -4.19 4.19
N ASN A 462 -13.06 -4.60 3.00
CA ASN A 462 -12.56 -4.10 1.73
C ASN A 462 -12.73 -2.58 1.59
N ALA A 463 -13.92 -2.04 1.90
CA ALA A 463 -14.18 -0.61 1.85
C ALA A 463 -13.33 0.18 2.86
N ALA A 464 -13.15 -0.35 4.07
CA ALA A 464 -12.28 0.26 5.08
C ALA A 464 -10.81 0.28 4.64
N PHE A 465 -10.34 -0.78 3.99
CA PHE A 465 -8.99 -0.84 3.42
C PHE A 465 -8.78 0.20 2.31
N LEU A 466 -9.69 0.27 1.33
CA LEU A 466 -9.63 1.27 0.26
C LEU A 466 -9.70 2.70 0.80
N ALA A 467 -10.58 2.96 1.78
CA ALA A 467 -10.70 4.26 2.43
C ALA A 467 -9.41 4.65 3.17
N SER A 468 -8.77 3.70 3.86
CA SER A 468 -7.49 3.95 4.55
C SER A 468 -6.38 4.30 3.56
N LEU A 469 -6.25 3.55 2.47
CA LEU A 469 -5.26 3.85 1.43
C LEU A 469 -5.49 5.21 0.77
N PHE A 470 -6.74 5.56 0.45
CA PHE A 470 -7.05 6.86 -0.12
C PHE A 470 -6.68 8.01 0.83
N VAL A 471 -6.98 7.87 2.13
CA VAL A 471 -6.53 8.82 3.16
C VAL A 471 -5.02 8.94 3.14
N ASP A 472 -4.30 7.83 3.15
CA ASP A 472 -2.85 7.85 3.27
C ASP A 472 -2.18 8.43 2.01
N TYR A 473 -2.75 8.22 0.81
CA TYR A 473 -2.27 8.83 -0.41
C TYR A 473 -2.43 10.36 -0.40
N LEU A 474 -3.59 10.87 0.03
CA LEU A 474 -3.83 12.30 0.14
C LEU A 474 -2.97 12.92 1.25
N ASN A 475 -2.82 12.24 2.38
CA ASN A 475 -1.98 12.68 3.48
C ASN A 475 -0.51 12.80 3.06
N ALA A 476 0.01 11.82 2.32
CA ALA A 476 1.38 11.82 1.80
C ALA A 476 1.67 12.99 0.84
N THR A 477 0.63 13.59 0.25
CA THR A 477 0.74 14.77 -0.62
C THR A 477 0.36 16.09 0.07
N GLY A 478 0.10 16.05 1.38
CA GLY A 478 -0.28 17.23 2.16
C GLY A 478 -1.68 17.77 1.84
N VAL A 479 -2.53 16.98 1.19
CA VAL A 479 -3.91 17.35 0.84
C VAL A 479 -4.81 17.07 2.05
N PRO A 480 -5.42 18.09 2.69
CA PRO A 480 -6.14 17.92 3.96
C PRO A 480 -7.53 17.26 3.84
N GLY A 481 -8.01 17.04 2.62
CA GLY A 481 -9.33 16.50 2.34
C GLY A 481 -9.69 16.63 0.87
N TRP A 482 -10.92 16.27 0.52
CA TRP A 482 -11.44 16.39 -0.84
C TRP A 482 -12.89 16.83 -0.84
N TYR A 483 -13.39 17.23 -2.01
CA TYR A 483 -14.77 17.69 -2.18
C TYR A 483 -15.69 16.56 -2.63
N CYS A 484 -16.80 16.42 -1.93
CA CYS A 484 -17.96 15.60 -2.30
C CYS A 484 -19.08 16.53 -2.75
N GLY A 485 -19.05 16.95 -4.02
CA GLY A 485 -19.89 18.04 -4.52
C GLY A 485 -19.58 19.35 -3.80
N PRO A 486 -20.55 20.04 -3.17
CA PRO A 486 -20.28 21.28 -2.44
C PRO A 486 -19.65 21.07 -1.05
N PHE A 487 -19.54 19.83 -0.57
CA PHE A 487 -19.11 19.54 0.79
C PHE A 487 -17.63 19.15 0.85
N PHE A 488 -16.83 19.90 1.60
CA PHE A 488 -15.47 19.52 1.92
C PHE A 488 -15.45 18.43 3.00
N ILE A 489 -14.75 17.33 2.75
CA ILE A 489 -14.56 16.21 3.67
C ILE A 489 -13.09 16.15 4.07
N THR A 490 -12.81 16.23 5.37
CA THR A 490 -11.45 16.10 5.91
C THR A 490 -10.98 14.65 5.86
N LEU A 491 -9.65 14.44 5.77
CA LEU A 491 -9.05 13.11 5.86
C LEU A 491 -9.43 12.38 7.15
N ASP A 492 -9.48 13.10 8.28
CA ASP A 492 -9.84 12.52 9.58
C ASP A 492 -11.25 11.94 9.59
N LYS A 493 -12.18 12.51 8.82
CA LYS A 493 -13.54 11.97 8.72
C LYS A 493 -13.56 10.60 8.05
N LEU A 494 -12.79 10.43 6.97
CA LEU A 494 -12.68 9.16 6.26
C LEU A 494 -11.87 8.13 7.06
N ARG A 495 -10.79 8.58 7.71
CA ARG A 495 -9.99 7.74 8.61
C ARG A 495 -10.83 7.21 9.76
N SER A 496 -11.66 8.07 10.34
CA SER A 496 -12.61 7.67 11.39
C SER A 496 -13.64 6.66 10.88
N PHE A 497 -14.15 6.84 9.66
CA PHE A 497 -15.01 5.84 9.02
C PHE A 497 -14.30 4.49 8.91
N ALA A 498 -13.11 4.45 8.30
CA ALA A 498 -12.36 3.21 8.10
C ALA A 498 -12.06 2.51 9.44
N THR A 499 -11.56 3.27 10.42
CA THR A 499 -11.27 2.76 11.77
C THR A 499 -12.52 2.18 12.42
N PHE A 500 -13.63 2.91 12.35
CA PHE A 500 -14.91 2.47 12.93
C PHE A 500 -15.42 1.17 12.30
N GLN A 501 -15.32 1.04 10.97
CA GLN A 501 -15.76 -0.15 10.23
C GLN A 501 -14.91 -1.40 10.55
N VAL A 502 -13.63 -1.23 10.91
CA VAL A 502 -12.78 -2.35 11.37
C VAL A 502 -13.05 -2.69 12.84
N CYS A 503 -13.41 -1.71 13.67
CA CYS A 503 -13.69 -1.92 15.10
C CYS A 503 -15.05 -2.56 15.37
N THR A 504 -16.09 -2.22 14.61
CA THR A 504 -17.46 -2.71 14.85
C THR A 504 -17.60 -4.24 14.83
N PRO A 505 -16.94 -4.97 13.92
CA PRO A 505 -16.96 -6.43 13.89
C PRO A 505 -16.11 -7.10 14.97
N ILE A 506 -15.24 -6.35 15.66
CA ILE A 506 -14.35 -6.84 16.70
C ILE A 506 -14.71 -6.18 18.05
N PRO A 507 -15.85 -6.54 18.67
CA PRO A 507 -16.38 -5.83 19.84
C PRO A 507 -15.42 -5.79 21.05
N PHE A 508 -14.52 -6.77 21.19
CA PHE A 508 -13.48 -6.76 22.23
C PHE A 508 -12.40 -5.67 22.01
N VAL A 509 -12.18 -5.21 20.77
CA VAL A 509 -11.19 -4.14 20.46
C VAL A 509 -11.64 -2.79 21.01
N CYS A 510 -12.95 -2.52 21.03
CA CYS A 510 -13.48 -1.15 21.16
C CYS A 510 -13.97 -0.79 22.58
N LEU A 511 -14.26 -1.77 23.45
CA LEU A 511 -14.70 -1.53 24.85
C LEU A 511 -13.66 -0.74 25.68
N ILE A 512 -12.40 -0.70 25.23
CA ILE A 512 -11.31 0.05 25.88
C ILE A 512 -11.05 1.41 25.19
N GLN A 513 -11.23 1.54 23.87
CA GLN A 513 -11.06 2.83 23.19
C GLN A 513 -12.08 3.88 23.61
N GLN A 514 -13.35 3.50 23.83
CA GLN A 514 -14.35 4.43 24.39
C GLN A 514 -14.02 4.88 25.83
N LYS A 515 -13.27 4.09 26.60
CA LYS A 515 -12.83 4.47 27.96
C LYS A 515 -11.57 5.34 27.98
N LEU A 516 -10.73 5.27 26.95
CA LEU A 516 -9.48 6.05 26.87
C LEU A 516 -9.66 7.44 26.23
N PHE A 517 -10.67 7.65 25.37
CA PHE A 517 -10.95 8.95 24.73
C PHE A 517 -12.09 9.75 25.39
N SER A 518 -12.61 9.31 26.55
CA SER A 518 -13.55 10.07 27.37
C SER A 518 -12.89 10.84 28.53
N LYS A 519 -11.55 10.78 28.66
CA LYS A 519 -10.79 11.63 29.60
C LYS A 519 -9.51 12.11 28.92
N ASN A 520 -9.63 13.21 28.21
CA ASN A 520 -8.77 14.41 28.30
C ASN A 520 -9.33 15.50 27.42
#